data_AF-A0A1Q3QX87-F1
#
_entry.id   AF-A0A1Q3QX87-F1
#
_cell.length_a   1.000
_cell.length_b   1.000
_cell.length_c   1.000
_cell.angle_alpha   90.00
_cell.angle_beta   90.00
_cell.angle_gamma   90.00
#
_symmetry.space_group_name_H-M   'P 1'
#
loop_
_entity.id
_entity.type
_entity.pdbx_description
1 polymer ?
#
loop_
_entity_poly.entity_id
_entity_poly.type
_entity_poly.pdbx_seq_one_letter_code
_entity_poly.pdbx_strand_id
1 'polypeptide(L)'
;MIDVVRDTEGLMLAFAEIFEQDFDRARISRTAESASETTRKRLLDSVAPLTLSPGYHDYAHHLIQLESEHEAGLALDVKSLTSFEAAGLVCLSRARLAFKAKHPPCSACGALQPTRFAPECDACGAKFQRRK
;
A
#
# COMPACT_ATOMS: atom_id res chain seq x y z
N MET A 1 11.18 -21.34 13.99
CA MET A 1 9.82 -20.78 13.92
C MET A 1 9.97 -19.27 14.01
N ILE A 2 9.60 -18.52 12.98
CA ILE A 2 9.72 -17.06 13.02
C ILE A 2 8.49 -16.52 13.77
N ASP A 3 8.74 -15.67 14.76
CA ASP A 3 7.68 -14.97 15.47
C ASP A 3 7.28 -13.72 14.67
N VAL A 4 6.31 -13.89 13.78
CA VAL A 4 5.86 -12.88 12.81
C VAL A 4 5.55 -11.53 13.47
N VAL A 5 4.93 -11.55 14.66
CA VAL A 5 4.50 -10.31 15.34
C VAL A 5 5.66 -9.49 15.89
N ARG A 6 6.86 -10.10 15.99
CA ARG A 6 8.09 -9.44 16.46
C ARG A 6 9.11 -9.19 15.36
N ASP A 7 8.91 -9.77 14.18
CA ASP A 7 9.78 -9.56 13.02
C ASP A 7 9.37 -8.28 12.28
N THR A 8 9.95 -7.16 12.70
CA THR A 8 9.67 -5.85 12.12
C THR A 8 10.10 -5.74 10.66
N GLU A 9 11.16 -6.45 10.25
CA GLU A 9 11.66 -6.37 8.88
C GLU A 9 10.72 -7.13 7.94
N GLY A 10 10.34 -8.36 8.30
CA GLY A 10 9.34 -9.12 7.57
C GLY A 10 7.99 -8.41 7.50
N LEU A 11 7.58 -7.73 8.58
CA LEU A 11 6.35 -6.95 8.58
C LEU A 11 6.42 -5.70 7.68
N MET A 12 7.56 -5.00 7.64
CA MET A 12 7.78 -3.88 6.72
C MET A 12 7.73 -4.33 5.25
N LEU A 13 8.31 -5.50 4.94
CA LEU A 13 8.23 -6.11 3.62
C LEU A 13 6.79 -6.49 3.26
N ALA A 14 6.06 -7.12 4.17
CA ALA A 14 4.66 -7.48 3.95
C ALA A 14 3.77 -6.25 3.66
N PHE A 15 3.95 -5.16 4.41
CA PHE A 15 3.26 -3.90 4.11
C PHE A 15 3.63 -3.35 2.74
N ALA A 16 4.91 -3.39 2.37
CA ALA A 16 5.35 -2.94 1.06
C ALA A 16 4.69 -3.77 -0.06
N GLU A 17 4.67 -5.10 0.05
CA GLU A 17 4.02 -5.97 -0.94
C GLU A 17 2.53 -5.67 -1.06
N ILE A 18 1.81 -5.53 0.06
CA ILE A 18 0.38 -5.20 0.07
C ILE A 18 0.14 -3.86 -0.63
N PHE A 19 0.89 -2.81 -0.28
CA PHE A 19 0.69 -1.47 -0.86
C PHE A 19 1.00 -1.42 -2.36
N GLU A 20 2.04 -2.11 -2.81
CA GLU A 20 2.37 -2.20 -4.24
C GLU A 20 1.27 -2.95 -5.00
N GLN A 21 0.78 -4.08 -4.47
CA GLN A 21 -0.31 -4.82 -5.09
C GLN A 21 -1.59 -4.00 -5.19
N ASP A 22 -1.98 -3.32 -4.11
CA ASP A 22 -3.18 -2.48 -4.10
C ASP A 22 -3.06 -1.32 -5.09
N PHE A 23 -1.87 -0.70 -5.16
CA PHE A 23 -1.59 0.36 -6.14
C PHE A 23 -1.66 -0.13 -7.58
N ASP A 24 -1.03 -1.26 -7.88
CA ASP A 24 -1.06 -1.84 -9.22
C ASP A 24 -2.48 -2.28 -9.60
N ARG A 25 -3.22 -2.92 -8.70
CA ARG A 25 -4.64 -3.27 -8.91
C ARG A 25 -5.49 -2.04 -9.18
N ALA A 26 -5.33 -0.97 -8.40
CA ALA A 26 -6.06 0.27 -8.60
C ALA A 26 -5.70 0.93 -9.95
N ARG A 27 -4.43 0.90 -10.34
CA ARG A 27 -3.95 1.42 -11.63
C ARG A 27 -4.53 0.61 -12.79
N ILE A 28 -4.42 -0.71 -12.73
CA ILE A 28 -5.00 -1.62 -13.73
C ILE A 28 -6.51 -1.40 -13.85
N SER A 29 -7.22 -1.25 -12.73
CA SER A 29 -8.66 -0.99 -12.75
C SER A 29 -9.04 0.28 -13.52
N ARG A 30 -8.21 1.34 -13.45
CA ARG A 30 -8.42 2.57 -14.23
C ARG A 30 -8.08 2.38 -15.70
N THR A 31 -6.94 1.75 -16.01
CA THR A 31 -6.49 1.58 -17.39
C THR A 31 -7.33 0.55 -18.16
N ALA A 32 -7.86 -0.46 -17.47
CA ALA A 32 -8.60 -1.56 -18.06
C ALA A 32 -10.12 -1.34 -18.08
N GLU A 33 -10.62 -0.16 -17.73
CA GLU A 33 -12.07 0.13 -17.68
C GLU A 33 -12.76 -0.12 -19.03
N SER A 34 -12.08 0.16 -20.14
CA SER A 34 -12.54 -0.11 -21.50
C SER A 34 -11.90 -1.34 -22.17
N ALA A 35 -11.13 -2.14 -21.43
CA ALA A 35 -10.40 -3.27 -21.98
C ALA A 35 -11.27 -4.54 -22.03
N SER A 36 -10.94 -5.46 -22.94
CA SER A 36 -11.57 -6.79 -22.97
C SER A 36 -11.24 -7.57 -21.69
N GLU A 37 -12.12 -8.50 -21.31
CA GLU A 37 -11.92 -9.37 -20.13
C GLU A 37 -10.60 -10.17 -20.20
N THR A 38 -10.22 -10.61 -21.40
CA THR A 38 -8.93 -11.28 -21.65
C THR A 38 -7.73 -10.38 -21.38
N THR A 39 -7.81 -9.10 -21.75
CA THR A 39 -6.75 -8.11 -21.50
C THR A 39 -6.69 -7.77 -20.02
N ARG A 40 -7.86 -7.58 -19.38
CA ARG A 40 -7.96 -7.32 -17.94
C ARG A 40 -7.33 -8.46 -17.12
N LYS A 41 -7.59 -9.71 -17.48
CA LYS A 41 -6.99 -10.87 -16.82
C LYS A 41 -5.46 -10.87 -16.94
N ARG A 42 -4.93 -10.65 -18.15
CA ARG A 42 -3.47 -10.54 -18.37
C ARG A 42 -2.81 -9.43 -17.56
N LEU A 43 -3.50 -8.28 -17.42
CA LEU A 43 -3.00 -7.17 -16.60
C LEU A 43 -3.00 -7.55 -15.11
N LEU A 44 -4.06 -8.19 -14.61
CA LEU A 44 -4.10 -8.66 -13.22
C LEU A 44 -3.03 -9.73 -12.94
N ASP A 45 -2.77 -10.62 -13.89
CA ASP A 45 -1.70 -11.62 -13.80
C ASP A 45 -0.28 -11.00 -13.79
N SER A 46 -0.14 -9.71 -14.16
CA SER A 46 1.13 -8.98 -14.11
C SER A 46 1.44 -8.35 -12.74
N VAL A 47 0.48 -8.37 -11.81
CA VAL A 47 0.69 -7.90 -10.43
C VAL A 47 1.69 -8.83 -9.75
N ALA A 48 2.72 -8.26 -9.13
CA ALA A 48 3.78 -9.04 -8.49
C ALA A 48 3.21 -9.98 -7.41
N PRO A 49 3.59 -11.26 -7.37
CA PRO A 49 3.13 -12.18 -6.34
C PRO A 49 3.72 -11.82 -4.97
N LEU A 50 3.02 -12.21 -3.90
CA LEU A 50 3.52 -12.10 -2.53
C LEU A 50 4.70 -13.07 -2.34
N THR A 51 5.77 -12.62 -1.68
CA THR A 51 7.00 -13.43 -1.51
C THR A 51 7.14 -13.99 -0.10
N LEU A 52 6.51 -13.37 0.89
CA LEU A 52 6.53 -13.83 2.28
C LEU A 52 5.46 -14.90 2.55
N SER A 53 5.60 -15.59 3.68
CA SER A 53 4.58 -16.56 4.10
C SER A 53 3.24 -15.86 4.41
N PRO A 54 2.10 -16.56 4.28
CA PRO A 54 0.78 -15.96 4.48
C PRO A 54 0.62 -15.26 5.83
N GLY A 55 1.20 -15.81 6.90
CA GLY A 55 1.07 -15.25 8.25
C GLY A 55 1.57 -13.81 8.40
N TYR A 56 2.57 -13.39 7.62
CA TYR A 56 3.01 -11.98 7.60
C TYR A 56 1.93 -11.06 7.02
N HIS A 57 1.28 -11.50 5.95
CA HIS A 57 0.23 -10.74 5.28
C HIS A 57 -1.05 -10.71 6.11
N ASP A 58 -1.42 -11.83 6.73
CA ASP A 58 -2.58 -11.90 7.62
C ASP A 58 -2.42 -10.91 8.79
N TYR A 59 -1.25 -10.88 9.41
CA TYR A 59 -0.97 -9.94 10.50
C TYR A 59 -0.86 -8.48 10.01
N ALA A 60 -0.27 -8.23 8.83
CA ALA A 60 -0.26 -6.90 8.23
C ALA A 60 -1.68 -6.39 7.92
N HIS A 61 -2.56 -7.23 7.37
CA HIS A 61 -3.96 -6.89 7.13
C HIS A 61 -4.72 -6.60 8.43
N HIS A 62 -4.49 -7.40 9.49
CA HIS A 62 -5.03 -7.11 10.82
C HIS A 62 -4.65 -5.70 11.30
N LEU A 63 -3.39 -5.30 11.16
CA LEU A 63 -2.92 -3.97 11.56
C LEU A 63 -3.53 -2.84 10.72
N ILE A 64 -3.69 -3.05 9.41
CA ILE A 64 -4.37 -2.11 8.51
C ILE A 64 -5.85 -1.95 8.91
N GLN A 65 -6.51 -3.06 9.25
CA GLN A 65 -7.88 -3.04 9.71
C GLN A 65 -8.01 -2.28 11.03
N LEU A 66 -7.15 -2.54 12.02
CA LEU A 66 -7.14 -1.82 13.29
C LEU A 66 -6.99 -0.31 13.08
N GLU A 67 -6.08 0.13 12.22
CA GLU A 67 -5.92 1.56 11.90
C GLU A 67 -7.17 2.14 11.22
N SER A 68 -7.80 1.38 10.32
CA SER A 68 -9.04 1.79 9.64
C SER A 68 -10.22 1.92 10.62
N GLU A 69 -10.34 0.98 11.55
CA GLU A 69 -11.32 1.01 12.64
C GLU A 69 -11.11 2.25 13.53
N HIS A 70 -9.85 2.57 13.83
CA HIS A 70 -9.51 3.78 14.57
C HIS A 70 -9.87 5.06 13.82
N GLU A 71 -9.54 5.15 12.53
CA GLU A 71 -9.90 6.27 11.66
C GLU A 71 -11.43 6.44 11.54
N ALA A 72 -12.20 5.35 11.65
CA ALA A 72 -13.66 5.36 11.70
C ALA A 72 -14.25 5.80 13.06
N GLY A 73 -13.40 6.08 14.05
CA GLY A 73 -13.79 6.59 15.36
C GLY A 73 -13.89 5.53 16.45
N LEU A 74 -13.46 4.29 16.21
CA LEU A 74 -13.33 3.29 17.27
C LEU A 74 -12.14 3.66 18.17
N ALA A 75 -12.37 3.67 19.48
CA ALA A 75 -11.34 3.95 20.45
C ALA A 75 -10.35 2.78 20.51
N LEU A 76 -9.12 3.01 20.08
CA LEU A 76 -7.99 2.13 20.36
C LEU A 76 -7.27 2.65 21.61
N ASP A 77 -7.64 2.12 22.77
CA ASP A 77 -7.01 2.49 24.02
C ASP A 77 -5.69 1.74 24.20
N VAL A 78 -4.74 2.34 24.94
CA VAL A 78 -3.47 1.68 25.32
C VAL A 78 -3.70 0.34 26.05
N LYS A 79 -4.88 0.17 26.66
CA LYS A 79 -5.28 -1.08 27.33
C LYS A 79 -5.81 -2.16 26.37
N SER A 80 -6.28 -1.78 25.19
CA SER A 80 -6.81 -2.72 24.19
C SER A 80 -5.76 -3.19 23.19
N LEU A 81 -4.65 -2.46 23.05
CA LEU A 81 -3.53 -2.85 22.19
C LEU A 81 -2.51 -3.68 22.95
N THR A 82 -2.08 -4.78 22.34
CA THR A 82 -0.88 -5.50 22.76
C THR A 82 0.38 -4.73 22.37
N SER A 83 1.51 -5.04 23.02
CA SER A 83 2.79 -4.37 22.71
C SER A 83 3.25 -4.59 21.27
N PHE A 84 2.92 -5.74 20.69
CA PHE A 84 3.29 -6.09 19.32
C PHE A 84 2.38 -5.42 18.29
N GLU A 85 1.10 -5.18 18.60
CA GLU A 85 0.21 -4.37 17.75
C GLU A 85 0.65 -2.91 17.74
N ALA A 86 1.01 -2.34 18.89
CA ALA A 86 1.52 -0.98 18.95
C ALA A 86 2.80 -0.81 18.10
N ALA A 87 3.75 -1.75 18.22
CA ALA A 87 4.95 -1.77 17.39
C ALA A 87 4.64 -1.99 15.90
N GLY A 88 3.66 -2.85 15.60
CA GLY A 88 3.16 -3.11 14.25
C GLY A 88 2.56 -1.87 13.60
N LEU A 89 1.76 -1.09 14.32
CA LEU A 89 1.19 0.18 13.85
C LEU A 89 2.27 1.24 13.58
N VAL A 90 3.35 1.26 14.37
CA VAL A 90 4.52 2.10 14.07
C VAL A 90 5.20 1.65 12.76
N CYS A 91 5.32 0.35 12.52
CA CYS A 91 5.83 -0.19 11.26
C CYS A 91 4.92 0.19 10.08
N LEU A 92 3.60 0.07 10.26
CA LEU A 92 2.61 0.47 9.26
C LEU A 92 2.77 1.93 8.84
N SER A 93 2.90 2.84 9.81
CA SER A 93 3.14 4.26 9.56
C SER A 93 4.43 4.50 8.76
N ARG A 94 5.53 3.82 9.11
CA ARG A 94 6.81 3.90 8.38
C ARG A 94 6.70 3.35 6.97
N ALA A 95 6.02 2.22 6.79
CA ALA A 95 5.80 1.61 5.48
C ALA A 95 4.97 2.54 4.59
N ARG A 96 3.90 3.17 5.11
CA ARG A 96 3.11 4.17 4.37
C ARG A 96 3.95 5.37 3.93
N LEU A 97 4.84 5.87 4.79
CA LEU A 97 5.74 6.97 4.43
C LEU A 97 6.73 6.57 3.34
N ALA A 98 7.34 5.39 3.45
CA ALA A 98 8.25 4.86 2.44
C ALA A 98 7.53 4.67 1.09
N PHE A 99 6.31 4.12 1.13
CA PHE A 99 5.46 3.92 -0.04
C PHE A 99 5.11 5.25 -0.72
N LYS A 100 4.65 6.25 0.04
CA LYS A 100 4.36 7.61 -0.49
C LYS A 100 5.60 8.31 -1.05
N ALA A 101 6.78 8.05 -0.51
CA ALA A 101 8.02 8.60 -1.05
C ALA A 101 8.38 8.00 -2.43
N LYS A 102 8.10 6.71 -2.64
CA LYS A 102 8.24 6.01 -3.93
C LYS A 102 7.14 6.41 -4.92
N HIS A 103 5.91 6.53 -4.42
CA HIS A 103 4.70 6.86 -5.17
C HIS A 103 4.12 8.21 -4.73
N PRO A 104 4.74 9.34 -5.12
CA PRO A 104 4.30 10.64 -4.65
C PRO A 104 2.88 10.96 -5.16
N PRO A 105 2.04 11.63 -4.34
CA PRO A 105 0.72 12.07 -4.77
C PRO A 105 0.83 13.22 -5.78
N CYS A 106 -0.07 13.24 -6.76
CA CYS A 106 -0.23 14.37 -7.66
C CYS A 106 -0.72 15.60 -6.87
N SER A 107 -0.10 16.76 -7.07
CA SER A 107 -0.52 18.00 -6.41
C SER A 107 -1.89 18.52 -6.86
N ALA A 108 -2.39 18.10 -8.03
CA ALA A 108 -3.67 18.55 -8.56
C ALA A 108 -4.85 17.66 -8.12
N CYS A 109 -4.69 16.32 -8.16
CA CYS A 109 -5.79 15.39 -7.87
C CYS A 109 -5.52 14.41 -6.70
N GLY A 110 -4.34 14.47 -6.08
CA GLY A 110 -3.96 13.57 -4.98
C GLY A 110 -3.62 12.13 -5.39
N ALA A 111 -3.86 11.73 -6.64
CA ALA A 111 -3.59 10.36 -7.11
C ALA A 111 -2.10 10.01 -6.99
N LEU A 112 -1.79 8.84 -6.45
CA LEU A 112 -0.42 8.33 -6.35
C LEU A 112 0.16 8.06 -7.74
N GLN A 113 1.43 8.40 -7.94
CA GLN A 113 2.14 8.25 -9.20
C GLN A 113 3.06 7.02 -9.20
N PRO A 114 3.33 6.39 -10.36
CA PRO A 114 4.20 5.22 -10.42
C PRO A 114 5.64 5.55 -9.98
N THR A 115 6.11 6.76 -10.26
CA THR A 115 7.41 7.25 -9.81
C THR A 115 7.37 8.77 -9.65
N ARG A 116 8.32 9.31 -8.88
CA ARG A 116 8.57 10.77 -8.79
C ARG A 116 9.05 11.44 -10.08
N PHE A 117 9.40 10.64 -11.09
CA PHE A 117 9.96 11.12 -12.36
C PHE A 117 8.95 11.08 -13.51
N ALA A 118 7.69 10.74 -13.22
CA ALA A 118 6.62 10.80 -14.20
C ALA A 118 6.55 12.22 -14.83
N PRO A 119 6.33 12.34 -16.15
CA PRO A 119 6.21 13.65 -16.80
C PRO A 119 4.83 14.30 -16.58
N GLU A 120 3.80 13.48 -16.34
CA GLU A 120 2.42 13.92 -16.10
C GLU A 120 1.68 12.92 -15.21
N CYS A 121 0.53 13.32 -14.70
CA CYS A 121 -0.30 12.51 -13.83
C CYS A 121 -1.10 11.48 -14.62
N ASP A 122 -0.94 10.19 -14.29
CA ASP A 122 -1.67 9.08 -14.93
C ASP A 122 -3.20 9.14 -14.71
N ALA A 123 -3.68 9.94 -13.76
CA ALA A 123 -5.10 10.05 -13.44
C ALA A 123 -5.77 11.31 -14.01
N CYS A 124 -5.11 12.47 -13.96
CA CYS A 124 -5.71 13.75 -14.39
C CYS A 124 -4.98 14.45 -15.54
N GLY A 125 -3.86 13.89 -16.04
CA GLY A 125 -3.07 14.47 -17.14
C GLY A 125 -2.31 15.74 -16.76
N ALA A 126 -2.28 16.16 -15.49
CA ALA A 126 -1.53 17.33 -15.06
C ALA A 126 -0.02 17.10 -15.27
N LYS A 127 0.63 17.99 -16.03
CA LYS A 127 2.08 17.93 -16.28
C LYS A 127 2.86 18.33 -15.02
N PHE A 128 3.83 17.50 -14.63
CA PHE A 128 4.70 17.81 -13.51
C PHE A 128 5.79 18.78 -13.96
N GLN A 129 5.89 19.93 -13.30
CA GLN A 129 6.98 20.88 -13.61
C GLN A 129 8.31 20.24 -13.25
N ARG A 130 9.19 20.06 -14.24
CA ARG A 130 10.60 19.75 -13.99
C ARG A 130 11.18 20.94 -13.23
N ARG A 131 11.57 20.76 -11.97
CA ARG A 131 12.40 21.74 -11.27
C ARG A 131 13.68 21.89 -12.10
N LYS A 132 13.89 23.09 -12.64
CA LYS A 132 15.15 23.49 -13.29
C LYS A 132 16.26 23.56 -12.26
#